data_AF-A0A949LTX7-F1
#
_entry.id   AF-A0A949LTX7-F1
#
_cell.length_a   1.000
_cell.length_b   1.000
_cell.length_c   1.000
_cell.angle_alpha   90.00
_cell.angle_beta   90.00
_cell.angle_gamma   90.00
#
_symmetry.space_group_name_H-M   'P 1'
#
loop_
_entity.id
_entity.type
_entity.pdbx_description
1 polymer ?
#
loop_
_entity_poly.entity_id
_entity_poly.type
_entity_poly.pdbx_seq_one_letter_code
_entity_poly.pdbx_strand_id
1 'polypeptide(L)'
;MKTRIKIQTEPFDLGPELEELSQGAGALATFAGHVRGDDGTDTLILEHYPGMAEREIARHVDEAARRWPLLGVTVIHRTGELKPGERIVLVAVAAGHRREAFCACEFLMDHLKTTAAFWKQERRGGETRWVETKTSDDDAAARWK
;
A
#
# COMPACT_ATOMS: atom_id res chain seq x y z
N MET A 1 -5.44 13.86 12.76
CA MET A 1 -4.53 13.22 11.79
C MET A 1 -5.13 13.38 10.40
N LYS A 2 -4.38 13.87 9.41
CA LYS A 2 -4.84 13.91 8.01
C LYS A 2 -4.88 12.49 7.45
N THR A 3 -5.96 12.07 6.80
CA THR A 3 -6.05 10.71 6.21
C THR A 3 -6.55 10.78 4.79
N ARG A 4 -5.85 10.14 3.87
CA ARG A 4 -6.24 9.98 2.46
C ARG A 4 -6.12 8.53 2.05
N ILE A 5 -7.22 7.92 1.64
CA ILE A 5 -7.26 6.53 1.16
C ILE A 5 -7.89 6.54 -0.22
N LYS A 6 -7.21 5.97 -1.22
CA LYS A 6 -7.71 5.93 -2.58
C LYS A 6 -7.39 4.61 -3.26
N ILE A 7 -8.41 3.99 -3.84
CA ILE A 7 -8.26 2.89 -4.78
C ILE A 7 -8.64 3.42 -6.16
N GLN A 8 -7.76 3.27 -7.14
CA GLN A 8 -7.94 3.88 -8.47
C GLN A 8 -7.27 3.04 -9.56
N THR A 9 -7.55 3.34 -10.82
CA THR A 9 -6.89 2.72 -11.98
C THR A 9 -5.74 3.59 -12.50
N GLU A 10 -5.88 4.90 -12.37
CA GLU A 10 -4.97 5.89 -12.94
C GLU A 10 -3.61 5.87 -12.21
N PRO A 11 -2.51 6.23 -12.90
CA PRO A 11 -1.25 6.53 -12.24
C PRO A 11 -1.39 7.64 -11.18
N PHE A 12 -0.48 7.65 -10.21
CA PHE A 12 -0.36 8.72 -9.23
C PHE A 12 1.07 9.28 -9.19
N ASP A 13 1.16 10.56 -8.85
CA ASP A 13 2.42 11.26 -8.57
C ASP A 13 2.65 11.28 -7.06
N LEU A 14 3.90 11.03 -6.65
CA LEU A 14 4.30 11.07 -5.25
C LEU A 14 4.41 12.52 -4.76
N GLY A 15 4.95 13.42 -5.57
CA GLY A 15 5.32 14.78 -5.14
C GLY A 15 4.18 15.51 -4.42
N PRO A 16 3.01 15.69 -5.07
CA PRO A 16 1.87 16.37 -4.47
C PRO A 16 1.35 15.69 -3.19
N GLU A 17 1.29 14.36 -3.17
CA GLU A 17 0.81 13.58 -2.03
C GLU A 17 1.74 13.71 -0.81
N LEU A 18 3.06 13.74 -1.04
CA LEU A 18 4.05 13.90 0.02
C LEU A 18 4.14 15.34 0.52
N GLU A 19 4.05 16.33 -0.37
CA GLU A 19 4.08 17.75 -0.01
C GLU A 19 2.90 18.09 0.91
N GLU A 20 1.68 17.69 0.52
CA GLU A 20 0.47 17.91 1.31
C GLU A 20 0.54 17.26 2.70
N LEU A 21 1.12 16.04 2.76
CA LEU A 21 1.22 15.26 3.98
C LEU A 21 2.32 15.77 4.93
N SER A 22 3.39 16.34 4.39
CA SER A 22 4.57 16.79 5.16
C SER A 22 4.37 18.08 5.95
N GLN A 23 3.30 18.83 5.69
CA GLN A 23 3.04 20.10 6.35
C GLN A 23 2.97 19.97 7.89
N GLY A 24 3.98 20.50 8.58
CA GLY A 24 4.08 20.47 10.03
C GLY A 24 4.62 19.16 10.61
N ALA A 25 5.08 18.23 9.76
CA ALA A 25 5.67 16.96 10.19
C ALA A 25 7.18 17.09 10.44
N GLY A 26 7.66 16.42 11.49
CA GLY A 26 9.11 16.29 11.78
C GLY A 26 9.75 15.09 11.08
N ALA A 27 8.94 14.15 10.58
CA ALA A 27 9.39 13.04 9.76
C ALA A 27 8.29 12.55 8.82
N LEU A 28 8.73 12.08 7.64
CA LEU A 28 7.91 11.42 6.65
C LEU A 28 8.58 10.09 6.28
N ALA A 29 7.84 8.99 6.34
CA ALA A 29 8.28 7.68 5.86
C ALA A 29 7.33 7.23 4.75
N THR A 30 7.91 6.72 3.66
CA THR A 30 7.16 6.35 2.46
C THR A 30 7.58 4.99 1.95
N PHE A 31 6.60 4.23 1.46
CA PHE A 31 6.80 3.03 0.67
C PHE A 31 6.07 3.20 -0.66
N ALA A 32 6.79 3.01 -1.76
CA ALA A 32 6.23 3.01 -3.10
C ALA A 32 6.50 1.64 -3.76
N GLY A 33 5.45 0.82 -3.88
CA GLY A 33 5.54 -0.45 -4.57
C GLY A 33 5.51 -0.26 -6.08
N HIS A 34 6.29 -1.06 -6.79
CA HIS A 34 6.32 -1.12 -8.25
C HIS A 34 6.14 -2.56 -8.72
N VAL A 35 5.50 -2.75 -9.87
CA VAL A 35 5.38 -4.06 -10.52
C VAL A 35 6.77 -4.51 -10.99
N ARG A 36 7.17 -5.73 -10.62
CA ARG A 36 8.45 -6.33 -11.04
C ARG A 36 8.32 -6.99 -12.40
N GLY A 37 9.38 -6.97 -13.21
CA GLY A 37 9.41 -7.58 -14.56
C GLY A 37 10.22 -8.88 -14.64
N ASP A 38 10.79 -9.32 -13.52
CA ASP A 38 11.98 -10.18 -13.51
C ASP A 38 11.67 -11.66 -13.84
N ASP A 39 10.38 -12.04 -13.85
CA ASP A 39 9.92 -13.43 -14.01
C ASP A 39 9.18 -13.69 -15.34
N GLY A 40 9.30 -12.80 -16.33
CA GLY A 40 8.57 -12.89 -17.60
C GLY A 40 7.09 -12.50 -17.48
N THR A 41 6.74 -11.71 -16.46
CA THR A 41 5.40 -11.11 -16.30
C THR A 41 5.27 -9.89 -17.21
N ASP A 42 4.34 -9.97 -18.17
CA ASP A 42 4.04 -8.88 -19.11
C ASP A 42 3.02 -7.90 -18.56
N THR A 43 2.08 -8.40 -17.76
CA THR A 43 1.01 -7.60 -17.17
C THR A 43 0.60 -8.18 -15.84
N LEU A 44 0.40 -7.29 -14.88
CA LEU A 44 -0.20 -7.58 -13.61
C LEU A 44 -1.65 -7.08 -13.62
N ILE A 45 -2.59 -7.97 -13.37
CA ILE A 45 -4.01 -7.62 -13.29
C ILE A 45 -4.40 -7.65 -11.81
N LEU A 46 -4.86 -6.52 -11.31
CA LEU A 46 -5.33 -6.38 -9.94
C LEU A 46 -6.81 -6.05 -9.88
N GLU A 47 -7.54 -6.94 -9.23
CA GLU A 47 -8.94 -6.74 -8.89
C GLU A 47 -9.06 -6.49 -7.39
N HIS A 48 -10.14 -5.85 -6.99
CA HIS A 48 -10.44 -5.61 -5.58
C HIS A 48 -11.92 -5.74 -5.33
N TYR A 49 -12.30 -5.96 -4.07
CA TYR A 49 -13.69 -5.89 -3.66
C TYR A 49 -14.06 -4.43 -3.34
N PRO A 50 -14.89 -3.76 -4.17
CA PRO A 50 -15.18 -2.35 -3.98
C PRO A 50 -15.84 -2.09 -2.61
N GLY A 51 -15.32 -1.09 -1.89
CA GLY A 51 -15.78 -0.70 -0.57
C GLY A 51 -15.26 -1.59 0.58
N MET A 52 -14.87 -2.84 0.34
CA MET A 52 -14.23 -3.66 1.40
C MET A 52 -12.76 -3.30 1.55
N ALA A 53 -12.04 -3.14 0.44
CA ALA A 53 -10.62 -2.80 0.46
C ALA A 53 -10.37 -1.46 1.17
N GLU A 54 -11.16 -0.43 0.85
CA GLU A 54 -11.07 0.88 1.50
C GLU A 54 -11.35 0.82 3.01
N ARG A 55 -12.37 0.03 3.41
CA ARG A 55 -12.72 -0.15 4.83
C ARG A 55 -11.62 -0.86 5.60
N GLU A 56 -11.02 -1.91 5.04
CA GLU A 56 -9.92 -2.62 5.69
C GLU A 56 -8.68 -1.74 5.80
N ILE A 57 -8.33 -0.99 4.75
CA ILE A 57 -7.24 -0.01 4.83
C ILE A 57 -7.52 1.03 5.92
N ALA A 58 -8.74 1.57 5.97
CA ALA A 58 -9.13 2.54 7.00
C ALA A 58 -9.00 1.96 8.42
N ARG A 59 -9.43 0.71 8.63
CA ARG A 59 -9.28 0.01 9.91
C ARG A 59 -7.82 -0.09 10.35
N HIS A 60 -6.91 -0.40 9.43
CA HIS A 60 -5.48 -0.48 9.73
C HIS A 60 -4.87 0.91 9.97
N VAL A 61 -5.30 1.94 9.25
CA VAL A 61 -4.88 3.33 9.51
C VAL A 61 -5.31 3.78 10.91
N ASP A 62 -6.55 3.47 11.32
CA ASP A 62 -7.04 3.77 12.66
C ASP A 62 -6.31 2.98 13.75
N GLU A 63 -5.88 1.77 13.45
CA GLU A 63 -5.02 0.98 14.35
C GLU A 63 -3.62 1.57 14.48
N ALA A 64 -2.99 1.96 13.36
CA ALA A 64 -1.69 2.62 13.38
C ALA A 64 -1.73 3.94 14.17
N ALA A 65 -2.78 4.74 14.01
CA ALA A 65 -2.98 5.99 14.73
C ALA A 65 -3.20 5.80 16.24
N ARG A 66 -3.68 4.63 16.67
CA ARG A 66 -3.79 4.27 18.09
C ARG A 66 -2.45 3.82 18.68
N ARG A 67 -1.57 3.24 17.86
CA ARG A 67 -0.25 2.73 18.27
C ARG A 67 0.83 3.81 18.29
N TRP A 68 0.75 4.79 17.39
CA TRP A 68 1.75 5.84 17.22
C TRP A 68 1.11 7.23 17.09
N PRO A 69 1.76 8.30 17.59
CA PRO A 69 1.29 9.68 17.43
C PRO A 69 1.54 10.19 15.99
N LEU A 70 0.66 9.79 15.08
CA LEU A 70 0.73 10.14 13.66
C LEU A 70 0.08 11.49 13.37
N LEU A 71 0.69 12.25 12.46
CA LEU A 71 0.18 13.53 11.98
C LEU A 71 -0.66 13.36 10.72
N GLY A 72 -0.29 12.40 9.86
CA GLY A 72 -1.08 12.04 8.70
C GLY A 72 -0.68 10.71 8.06
N VAL A 73 -1.60 10.15 7.28
CA VAL A 73 -1.39 8.95 6.46
C VAL A 73 -2.03 9.14 5.07
N THR A 74 -1.29 8.78 4.03
CA THR A 74 -1.80 8.63 2.66
C THR A 74 -1.59 7.19 2.19
N VAL A 75 -2.66 6.51 1.78
CA VAL A 75 -2.63 5.20 1.14
C VAL A 75 -3.28 5.29 -0.24
N ILE A 76 -2.54 4.99 -1.29
CA ILE A 76 -3.07 4.91 -2.65
C ILE A 76 -2.73 3.53 -3.21
N HIS A 77 -3.73 2.78 -3.65
CA HIS A 77 -3.53 1.48 -4.30
C HIS A 77 -4.14 1.49 -5.70
N ARG A 78 -3.36 1.08 -6.70
CA ARG A 78 -3.83 0.93 -8.08
C ARG A 78 -4.45 -0.44 -8.32
N THR A 79 -5.41 -0.48 -9.22
CA THR A 79 -6.11 -1.68 -9.71
C THR A 79 -6.17 -1.64 -11.23
N GLY A 80 -6.65 -2.72 -11.86
CA GLY A 80 -6.64 -2.91 -13.29
C GLY A 80 -5.33 -3.51 -13.81
N GLU A 81 -5.06 -3.32 -15.10
CA GLU A 81 -3.85 -3.80 -15.75
C GLU A 81 -2.67 -2.86 -15.49
N LEU A 82 -1.56 -3.40 -15.00
CA LEU A 82 -0.32 -2.71 -14.68
C LEU A 82 0.86 -3.42 -15.34
N LYS A 83 1.77 -2.67 -15.95
CA LYS A 83 2.98 -3.18 -16.59
C LYS A 83 4.18 -3.16 -15.63
N PRO A 84 5.21 -3.98 -15.86
CA PRO A 84 6.48 -3.87 -15.15
C PRO A 84 7.00 -2.43 -15.09
N GLY A 85 7.49 -2.03 -13.92
CA GLY A 85 7.95 -0.67 -13.63
C GLY A 85 6.86 0.32 -13.24
N GLU A 86 5.57 0.00 -13.45
CA GLU A 86 4.50 0.87 -12.97
C GLU A 86 4.36 0.84 -11.45
N ARG A 87 4.06 2.00 -10.87
CA ARG A 87 3.69 2.11 -9.44
C ARG A 87 2.35 1.41 -9.23
N ILE A 88 2.29 0.60 -8.18
CA ILE A 88 1.09 -0.12 -7.76
C ILE A 88 0.53 0.42 -6.45
N VAL A 89 1.38 0.80 -5.50
CA VAL A 89 0.91 1.23 -4.17
C VAL A 89 1.80 2.33 -3.60
N LEU A 90 1.19 3.26 -2.88
CA LEU A 90 1.84 4.23 -2.01
C LEU A 90 1.29 4.06 -0.59
N VAL A 91 2.19 3.96 0.37
CA VAL A 91 1.91 4.22 1.79
C VAL A 91 2.85 5.33 2.24
N ALA A 92 2.32 6.44 2.71
CA ALA A 92 3.08 7.56 3.24
C ALA A 92 2.56 7.92 4.63
N VAL A 93 3.46 8.10 5.59
CA VAL A 93 3.13 8.40 6.98
C VAL A 93 3.94 9.58 7.48
N ALA A 94 3.25 10.59 7.99
CA ALA A 94 3.83 11.75 8.65
C ALA A 94 3.72 11.61 10.17
N ALA A 95 4.81 11.91 10.87
CA ALA A 95 4.86 11.92 12.33
C ALA A 95 5.79 13.01 12.87
N GLY A 96 5.77 13.22 14.19
CA GLY A 96 6.70 14.16 14.84
C GLY A 96 8.16 13.70 14.78
N HIS A 97 8.41 12.38 14.81
CA HIS A 97 9.76 11.82 14.70
C HIS A 97 9.80 10.59 13.80
N ARG A 98 11.01 10.24 13.37
CA ARG A 98 11.25 9.20 12.37
C ARG A 98 10.80 7.81 12.81
N ARG A 99 10.87 7.50 14.12
CA ARG A 99 10.58 6.15 14.62
C ARG A 99 9.12 5.79 14.36
N GLU A 100 8.22 6.70 14.73
CA GLU A 100 6.78 6.56 14.57
C GLU A 100 6.42 6.47 13.09
N ALA A 101 7.02 7.31 12.24
CA ALA A 101 6.80 7.28 10.80
C ALA A 101 7.21 5.93 10.18
N PHE A 102 8.42 5.42 10.49
CA PHE A 102 8.88 4.14 9.98
C PHE A 102 8.03 2.97 10.47
N CYS A 103 7.79 2.87 11.78
CA CYS A 103 7.02 1.77 12.35
C CYS A 103 5.60 1.72 11.78
N ALA A 104 4.92 2.86 11.64
CA ALA A 104 3.57 2.91 11.10
C ALA A 104 3.53 2.62 9.59
N CYS A 105 4.51 3.11 8.81
CA CYS A 105 4.58 2.84 7.37
C CYS A 105 4.79 1.33 7.12
N GLU A 106 5.69 0.70 7.88
CA GLU A 106 5.96 -0.74 7.80
C GLU A 106 4.74 -1.57 8.25
N PHE A 107 4.13 -1.21 9.38
CA PHE A 107 2.89 -1.82 9.88
C PHE A 107 1.77 -1.82 8.83
N LEU A 108 1.52 -0.66 8.21
CA LEU A 108 0.47 -0.53 7.20
C LEU A 108 0.76 -1.40 5.98
N MET A 109 2.02 -1.44 5.52
CA MET A 109 2.40 -2.26 4.38
C MET A 109 2.28 -3.76 4.64
N ASP A 110 2.67 -4.23 5.81
CA ASP A 110 2.51 -5.64 6.17
C ASP A 110 1.04 -6.05 6.17
N HIS A 111 0.17 -5.24 6.78
CA HIS A 111 -1.26 -5.52 6.78
C HIS A 111 -1.88 -5.46 5.39
N LEU A 112 -1.55 -4.45 4.58
CA LEU A 112 -2.02 -4.31 3.19
C LEU A 112 -1.72 -5.55 2.34
N LYS A 113 -0.60 -6.23 2.59
CA LYS A 113 -0.21 -7.45 1.87
C LYS A 113 -0.98 -8.71 2.29
N THR A 114 -1.56 -8.69 3.49
CA THR A 114 -2.36 -9.81 4.03
C THR A 114 -3.85 -9.67 3.78
N THR A 115 -4.31 -8.48 3.40
CA THR A 115 -5.74 -8.24 3.22
C THR A 115 -6.24 -8.99 1.99
N ALA A 116 -7.18 -9.92 2.18
CA ALA A 116 -7.86 -10.67 1.12
C ALA A 116 -8.72 -9.82 0.16
N ALA A 117 -8.64 -8.49 0.24
CA ALA A 117 -9.45 -7.56 -0.52
C ALA A 117 -8.89 -7.26 -1.92
N PHE A 118 -7.67 -7.71 -2.23
CA PHE A 118 -7.05 -7.61 -3.55
C PHE A 118 -6.75 -9.00 -4.09
N TRP A 119 -7.08 -9.21 -5.37
CA TRP A 119 -6.73 -10.43 -6.09
C TRP A 119 -5.80 -10.11 -7.24
N LYS A 120 -4.76 -10.93 -7.36
CA LYS A 120 -3.63 -10.69 -8.23
C LYS A 120 -3.57 -11.79 -9.29
N GLN A 121 -3.60 -11.40 -10.55
CA GLN A 121 -3.24 -12.29 -11.67
C GLN A 121 -2.02 -11.76 -12.40
N GLU A 122 -1.25 -12.66 -12.97
CA GLU A 122 -0.11 -12.35 -13.83
C GLU A 122 -0.34 -12.93 -15.22
N ARG A 123 -0.17 -12.08 -16.24
CA ARG A 123 -0.18 -12.47 -17.66
C ARG A 123 1.26 -12.63 -18.15
N ARG A 124 1.57 -13.80 -18.73
CA ARG A 124 2.89 -14.19 -19.24
C ARG A 124 2.73 -14.86 -20.60
N GLY A 125 3.30 -14.29 -21.67
CA GLY A 125 3.26 -14.90 -22.99
C GLY A 125 1.85 -15.22 -23.51
N GLY A 126 0.85 -14.44 -23.08
CA GLY A 126 -0.57 -14.64 -23.43
C GLY A 126 -1.37 -15.54 -22.47
N GLU A 127 -0.73 -16.21 -21.50
CA GLU A 127 -1.43 -16.98 -20.46
C GLU A 127 -1.64 -16.15 -19.19
N THR A 128 -2.81 -16.24 -18.56
CA THR A 128 -3.12 -15.58 -17.29
C THR A 128 -3.18 -16.60 -16.15
N ARG A 129 -2.51 -16.31 -15.03
CA ARG A 129 -2.48 -17.17 -13.83
C ARG A 129 -2.76 -16.37 -12.57
N TRP A 130 -3.51 -16.95 -11.63
CA TRP A 130 -3.68 -16.38 -10.29
C TRP A 130 -2.37 -16.50 -9.50
N VAL A 131 -2.05 -15.46 -8.74
CA VAL A 131 -0.90 -15.44 -7.85
C VAL A 131 -1.37 -15.76 -6.45
N GLU A 132 -0.79 -16.80 -5.85
CA GLU A 132 -1.06 -17.15 -4.46
C GLU A 132 -0.41 -16.13 -3.50
N THR A 133 -1.14 -15.83 -2.42
CA THR A 133 -0.62 -15.09 -1.27
C THR A 133 0.50 -15.88 -0.60
N LYS A 134 1.55 -15.20 -0.14
CA LYS A 134 2.69 -15.85 0.51
C LYS A 134 2.46 -15.92 2.02
N THR A 135 2.71 -17.07 2.63
CA THR A 135 2.68 -17.26 4.09
C THR A 135 3.59 -16.27 4.83
N SER A 136 4.68 -15.83 4.19
CA SER A 136 5.59 -14.82 4.76
C SER A 136 4.93 -13.47 5.02
N ASP A 137 3.89 -13.11 4.25
CA ASP A 137 3.17 -11.85 4.45
C ASP A 137 2.28 -11.95 5.71
N ASP A 138 1.67 -13.12 5.96
CA ASP A 138 0.89 -13.39 7.18
C ASP A 138 1.77 -13.33 8.45
N ASP A 139 2.97 -13.91 8.39
CA ASP A 139 3.95 -13.86 9.49
C ASP A 139 4.41 -12.42 9.77
N ALA A 140 4.61 -11.63 8.71
CA ALA A 140 4.97 -10.22 8.81
C ALA A 140 3.86 -9.39 9.47
N ALA A 141 2.59 -9.63 9.13
CA ALA A 141 1.47 -8.97 9.81
C ALA A 141 1.31 -9.46 11.26
N ALA A 142 1.59 -10.73 11.53
CA ALA A 142 1.45 -11.32 12.86
C ALA A 142 2.43 -10.75 13.89
N ARG A 143 3.60 -10.25 13.47
CA ARG A 143 4.60 -9.63 14.38
C ARG A 143 4.10 -8.37 15.09
N TRP A 144 3.00 -7.80 14.60
CA TRP A 144 2.37 -6.62 15.17
C TRP A 144 1.27 -6.96 16.19
N LYS A 145 0.98 -8.23 16.45
CA LYS A 145 0.03 -8.63 17.50
C LYS A 145 0.60 -8.43 18.90
#